data_AF-A0A286GQN2-F1
#
_entry.id   AF-A0A286GQN2-F1
#
_cell.length_a   1.000
_cell.length_b   1.000
_cell.length_c   1.000
_cell.angle_alpha   90.00
_cell.angle_beta   90.00
_cell.angle_gamma   90.00
#
_symmetry.space_group_name_H-M   'P 1'
#
loop_
_entity.id
_entity.type
_entity.pdbx_description
1 polymer ?
#
loop_
_entity_poly.entity_id
_entity_poly.type
_entity_poly.pdbx_seq_one_letter_code
_entity_poly.pdbx_strand_id
1 'polypeptide(L)'
;MILTTTIKLFVFCLLVSFGFAACQSGQTTSDKTDSTSTNANSQTVGAKSKIPTITLESLIVSSDSLIAYRNSDFVFEYFFGDSVITLNGWVVKKGSSGSVAYGANPTMKLTPIGSTTATIGPNTYVCDQVLLKKDVQELAKKIKGIPGKTSLVFVPKRIGERINYSIFLLTTGAGQLEPAIPIDPALLTNTDLETNPSPPHGFN
;
A
#
# COMPACT_ATOMS: atom_id res chain seq x y z
N MET A 1 -35.30 -7.98 57.33
CA MET A 1 -36.29 -7.04 56.78
C MET A 1 -35.82 -6.64 55.40
N ILE A 2 -36.59 -7.04 54.39
CA ILE A 2 -36.79 -6.49 53.04
C ILE A 2 -35.56 -6.19 52.14
N LEU A 3 -35.56 -6.95 51.04
CA LEU A 3 -34.85 -6.90 49.76
C LEU A 3 -35.22 -5.66 48.92
N THR A 4 -34.28 -5.11 48.12
CA THR A 4 -34.48 -4.54 46.75
C THR A 4 -33.11 -4.04 46.18
N THR A 5 -32.51 -4.63 45.11
CA THR A 5 -32.58 -4.30 43.65
C THR A 5 -32.22 -2.83 43.29
N THR A 6 -31.42 -2.40 42.28
CA THR A 6 -30.65 -2.97 41.14
C THR A 6 -29.91 -1.82 40.39
N ILE A 7 -28.76 -2.14 39.74
CA ILE A 7 -28.29 -1.74 38.37
C ILE A 7 -27.87 -0.28 38.00
N LYS A 8 -26.58 -0.18 37.61
CA LYS A 8 -25.85 0.61 36.56
C LYS A 8 -26.01 2.14 36.42
N LEU A 9 -24.87 2.85 36.43
CA LEU A 9 -24.51 3.70 35.28
C LEU A 9 -23.00 3.74 35.03
N PHE A 10 -22.69 3.42 33.77
CA PHE A 10 -21.42 3.50 33.07
C PHE A 10 -21.05 4.97 32.83
N VAL A 11 -19.84 5.41 33.18
CA VAL A 11 -19.07 6.35 32.32
C VAL A 11 -17.59 5.96 32.43
N PHE A 12 -17.17 5.24 31.42
CA PHE A 12 -15.80 4.81 31.15
C PHE A 12 -15.10 5.98 30.44
N CYS A 13 -14.47 6.90 31.17
CA CYS A 13 -13.57 7.88 30.55
C CYS A 13 -12.16 7.28 30.48
N LEU A 14 -12.01 6.28 29.62
CA LEU A 14 -10.69 5.95 29.06
C LEU A 14 -10.29 7.12 28.17
N LEU A 15 -9.51 8.03 28.74
CA LEU A 15 -8.62 8.90 27.98
C LEU A 15 -7.60 7.99 27.28
N VAL A 16 -8.02 7.43 26.14
CA VAL A 16 -7.09 6.94 25.13
C VAL A 16 -6.50 8.18 24.50
N SER A 17 -5.43 8.67 25.13
CA SER A 17 -4.47 9.57 24.52
C SER A 17 -3.93 8.83 23.30
N PHE A 18 -4.54 9.06 22.13
CA PHE A 18 -3.92 8.75 20.85
C PHE A 18 -2.71 9.67 20.72
N GLY A 19 -1.59 9.24 21.32
CA GLY A 19 -0.28 9.74 20.98
C GLY A 19 -0.06 9.40 19.52
N PHE A 20 -0.16 10.40 18.65
CA PHE A 20 0.45 10.34 17.34
C PHE A 20 1.94 10.14 17.57
N ALA A 21 2.40 8.89 17.47
CA ALA A 21 3.80 8.64 17.19
C ALA A 21 4.04 9.25 15.81
N ALA A 22 4.61 10.44 15.78
CA ALA A 22 5.17 11.00 14.57
C ALA A 22 6.22 10.01 14.05
N CYS A 23 5.94 9.35 12.92
CA CYS A 23 6.98 8.65 12.19
C CYS A 23 7.87 9.73 11.58
N GLN A 24 8.93 10.10 12.30
CA GLN A 24 10.08 10.70 11.66
C GLN A 24 10.61 9.65 10.68
N SER A 25 10.62 9.97 9.39
CA SER A 25 11.23 9.12 8.38
C SER A 25 12.73 9.05 8.64
N GLY A 26 13.15 8.12 9.50
CA GLY A 26 14.52 7.65 9.54
C GLY A 26 14.78 6.92 8.25
N GLN A 27 15.63 7.49 7.41
CA GLN A 27 16.15 6.86 6.20
C GLN A 27 16.75 5.51 6.64
N THR A 28 16.11 4.39 6.30
CA THR A 28 16.68 3.07 6.53
C THR A 28 17.85 2.93 5.57
N THR A 29 19.07 3.06 6.10
CA THR A 29 20.25 2.50 5.45
C THR A 29 19.96 1.03 5.17
N SER A 30 20.01 0.68 3.90
CA SER A 30 20.03 -0.70 3.44
C SER A 30 21.13 -1.43 4.21
N ASP A 31 20.75 -2.43 5.00
CA ASP A 31 21.44 -3.72 5.11
C ASP A 31 20.73 -4.59 6.15
N LYS A 32 20.33 -5.77 5.72
CA LYS A 32 19.81 -6.84 6.58
C LYS A 32 21.03 -7.58 7.12
N THR A 33 21.37 -7.42 8.41
CA THR A 33 22.14 -8.39 9.19
C THR A 33 21.76 -8.30 10.67
N ASP A 34 21.70 -9.46 11.31
CA ASP A 34 21.05 -9.78 12.57
C ASP A 34 21.71 -9.20 13.84
N SER A 35 20.85 -9.00 14.84
CA SER A 35 21.01 -8.92 16.31
C SER A 35 22.42 -8.89 16.93
N THR A 36 22.81 -7.75 17.53
CA THR A 36 23.45 -7.66 18.87
C THR A 36 23.55 -6.20 19.32
N SER A 37 23.38 -5.97 20.62
CA SER A 37 23.33 -4.65 21.25
C SER A 37 24.62 -3.84 21.08
N THR A 38 24.53 -2.54 20.79
CA THR A 38 25.45 -1.55 21.39
C THR A 38 24.90 -0.12 21.35
N ASN A 39 24.77 0.43 22.56
CA ASN A 39 24.77 1.83 23.00
C ASN A 39 24.64 2.95 21.96
N ALA A 40 23.57 3.74 22.14
CA ALA A 40 23.44 5.09 21.63
C ALA A 40 24.60 5.96 22.15
N ASN A 41 25.42 6.48 21.23
CA ASN A 41 26.29 7.60 21.53
C ASN A 41 26.30 8.58 20.36
N SER A 42 25.79 9.79 20.66
CA SER A 42 26.01 11.08 20.00
C SER A 42 26.08 11.11 18.46
N GLN A 43 24.96 11.51 17.83
CA GLN A 43 25.01 12.00 16.45
C GLN A 43 25.55 13.43 16.42
N THR A 44 26.81 13.54 15.99
CA THR A 44 27.42 14.76 15.45
C THR A 44 26.52 15.35 14.37
N VAL A 45 26.37 16.68 14.35
CA VAL A 45 25.64 17.45 13.33
C VAL A 45 26.24 17.17 11.94
N GLY A 46 25.71 16.16 11.26
CA GLY A 46 26.10 15.76 9.92
C GLY A 46 25.15 16.37 8.89
N ALA A 47 25.73 17.08 7.90
CA ALA A 47 25.17 17.55 6.64
C ALA A 47 23.64 17.72 6.52
N LYS A 48 23.17 18.89 6.06
CA LYS A 48 21.84 19.05 5.44
C LYS A 48 21.78 18.19 4.17
N SER A 49 21.69 16.87 4.33
CA SER A 49 21.42 15.92 3.27
C SER A 49 19.99 16.21 2.85
N LYS A 50 19.85 16.88 1.70
CA LYS A 50 18.54 17.07 1.08
C LYS A 50 17.99 15.67 0.82
N ILE A 51 16.93 15.29 1.52
CA ILE A 51 16.29 13.98 1.31
C ILE A 51 16.00 13.87 -0.19
N PRO A 52 16.52 12.84 -0.88
CA PRO A 52 16.36 12.71 -2.31
C PRO A 52 14.87 12.66 -2.63
N THR A 53 14.46 13.43 -3.63
CA THR A 53 13.10 13.35 -4.18
C THR A 53 13.11 12.24 -5.21
N ILE A 54 12.30 11.21 -5.00
CA ILE A 54 12.19 10.05 -5.87
C ILE A 54 10.86 10.15 -6.62
N THR A 55 10.93 10.14 -7.95
CA THR A 55 9.73 10.10 -8.80
C THR A 55 9.13 8.70 -8.77
N LEU A 56 7.83 8.61 -8.54
CA LEU A 56 7.10 7.36 -8.56
C LEU A 56 6.69 7.00 -9.98
N GLU A 57 6.78 5.71 -10.29
CA GLU A 57 6.35 5.16 -11.55
C GLU A 57 4.92 4.63 -11.45
N SER A 58 4.20 4.68 -12.56
CA SER A 58 3.02 3.86 -12.76
C SER A 58 3.46 2.40 -12.79
N LEU A 59 2.64 1.53 -12.20
CA LEU A 59 2.96 0.12 -12.06
C LEU A 59 1.87 -0.73 -12.72
N ILE A 60 2.24 -1.82 -13.38
CA ILE A 60 1.32 -2.76 -14.02
C ILE A 60 1.39 -4.14 -13.36
N VAL A 61 0.26 -4.85 -13.38
CA VAL A 61 0.20 -6.28 -13.05
C VAL A 61 -0.92 -6.97 -13.81
N SER A 62 -0.76 -8.26 -14.12
CA SER A 62 -1.87 -9.08 -14.64
C SER A 62 -3.04 -9.09 -13.64
N SER A 63 -4.27 -9.06 -14.14
CA SER A 63 -5.46 -9.19 -13.29
C SER A 63 -5.70 -10.60 -12.75
N ASP A 64 -4.95 -11.62 -13.20
CA ASP A 64 -5.16 -13.03 -12.85
C ASP A 64 -5.17 -13.26 -11.34
N SER A 65 -4.18 -12.73 -10.61
CA SER A 65 -4.10 -12.86 -9.15
C SER A 65 -5.28 -12.18 -8.46
N LEU A 66 -5.73 -11.02 -8.94
CA LEU A 66 -6.87 -10.33 -8.36
C LEU A 66 -8.17 -11.15 -8.54
N ILE A 67 -8.36 -11.76 -9.71
CA ILE A 67 -9.51 -12.64 -10.00
C ILE A 67 -9.48 -13.90 -9.12
N ALA A 68 -8.32 -14.53 -8.99
CA ALA A 68 -8.13 -15.74 -8.18
C ALA A 68 -8.48 -15.47 -6.71
N TYR A 69 -8.05 -14.33 -6.17
CA TYR A 69 -8.24 -13.93 -4.78
C TYR A 69 -9.34 -12.86 -4.59
N ARG A 70 -10.36 -12.89 -5.45
CA ARG A 70 -11.43 -11.86 -5.49
C ARG A 70 -12.18 -11.63 -4.17
N ASN A 71 -12.04 -12.52 -3.18
CA ASN A 71 -12.75 -12.47 -1.90
C ASN A 71 -11.83 -12.09 -0.73
N SER A 72 -10.68 -11.51 -1.00
CA SER A 72 -9.66 -11.17 -0.01
C SER A 72 -9.33 -9.68 -0.02
N ASP A 73 -8.85 -9.19 1.12
CA ASP A 73 -8.17 -7.90 1.19
C ASP A 73 -6.74 -8.07 0.64
N PHE A 74 -6.21 -7.04 -0.02
CA PHE A 74 -4.80 -6.96 -0.42
C PHE A 74 -4.10 -5.83 0.33
N VAL A 75 -2.87 -6.10 0.76
CA VAL A 75 -1.92 -5.09 1.21
C VAL A 75 -0.79 -5.02 0.21
N PHE A 76 -0.36 -3.81 -0.14
CA PHE A 76 0.78 -3.58 -1.00
C PHE A 76 1.82 -2.73 -0.27
N GLU A 77 3.05 -3.23 -0.26
CA GLU A 77 4.17 -2.58 0.39
C GLU A 77 5.15 -2.02 -0.65
N TYR A 78 5.77 -0.90 -0.28
CA TYR A 78 6.83 -0.30 -1.08
C TYR A 78 8.09 -1.13 -1.02
N PHE A 79 8.66 -1.41 -2.19
CA PHE A 79 9.99 -1.98 -2.33
C PHE A 79 10.88 -0.96 -3.04
N PHE A 80 11.91 -0.50 -2.33
CA PHE A 80 12.87 0.50 -2.80
C PHE A 80 14.08 -0.23 -3.40
N GLY A 81 14.14 -0.29 -4.73
CA GLY A 81 15.34 -0.74 -5.44
C GLY A 81 16.32 0.41 -5.71
N ASP A 82 17.47 0.07 -6.30
CA ASP A 82 18.56 1.04 -6.55
C ASP A 82 18.17 2.20 -7.48
N SER A 83 17.21 1.97 -8.39
CA SER A 83 16.78 2.96 -9.39
C SER A 83 15.26 3.09 -9.54
N VAL A 84 14.48 2.19 -8.94
CA VAL A 84 13.02 2.14 -9.10
C VAL A 84 12.33 1.82 -7.76
N ILE A 85 11.16 2.42 -7.57
CA ILE A 85 10.27 2.08 -6.47
C ILE A 85 9.09 1.29 -7.06
N THR A 86 8.83 0.11 -6.49
CA THR A 86 7.67 -0.69 -6.88
C THR A 86 6.80 -1.04 -5.67
N LEU A 87 5.65 -1.64 -5.95
CA LEU A 87 4.78 -2.27 -4.97
C LEU A 87 4.80 -3.78 -5.15
N ASN A 88 4.89 -4.49 -4.03
CA ASN A 88 4.57 -5.90 -3.94
C ASN A 88 3.26 -6.05 -3.19
N GLY A 89 2.37 -6.92 -3.65
CA GLY A 89 1.06 -7.13 -3.05
C GLY A 89 0.89 -8.52 -2.46
N TRP A 90 0.24 -8.59 -1.31
CA TRP A 90 -0.09 -9.82 -0.59
C TRP A 90 -1.57 -9.90 -0.30
N VAL A 91 -2.10 -11.12 -0.41
CA VAL A 91 -3.40 -11.46 0.15
C VAL A 91 -3.30 -11.46 1.68
N VAL A 92 -4.13 -10.64 2.32
CA VAL A 92 -4.25 -10.59 3.77
C VAL A 92 -4.93 -11.86 4.28
N LYS A 93 -4.32 -12.47 5.29
CA LYS A 93 -4.91 -13.51 6.12
C LYS A 93 -5.28 -12.90 7.46
N LYS A 94 -6.54 -13.09 7.87
CA LYS A 94 -7.00 -12.70 9.21
C LYS A 94 -6.71 -13.84 10.17
N GLY A 95 -5.89 -13.57 11.18
CA GLY A 95 -5.69 -14.46 12.31
C GLY A 95 -6.94 -14.56 13.18
N SER A 96 -6.96 -15.56 14.06
CA SER A 96 -8.07 -15.77 15.01
C SER A 96 -8.26 -14.62 16.00
N SER A 97 -7.22 -13.80 16.22
CA SER A 97 -7.24 -12.62 17.10
C SER A 97 -7.50 -11.30 16.37
N GLY A 98 -7.86 -11.33 15.09
CA GLY A 98 -8.01 -10.12 14.27
C GLY A 98 -6.69 -9.56 13.70
N SER A 99 -5.55 -10.17 14.04
CA SER A 99 -4.26 -9.79 13.49
C SER A 99 -4.20 -9.98 11.98
N VAL A 100 -3.65 -9.00 11.28
CA VAL A 100 -3.39 -9.05 9.85
C VAL A 100 -2.02 -9.68 9.61
N ALA A 101 -1.98 -10.78 8.88
CA ALA A 101 -0.74 -11.45 8.49
C ALA A 101 -0.76 -11.80 6.99
N TYR A 102 0.41 -11.90 6.39
CA TYR A 102 0.58 -12.37 5.01
C TYR A 102 1.83 -13.22 4.89
N GLY A 103 1.91 -14.03 3.83
CA GLY A 103 3.00 -14.97 3.63
C GLY A 103 4.32 -14.30 3.28
N ALA A 104 5.43 -15.06 3.37
CA ALA A 104 6.77 -14.55 3.06
C ALA A 104 6.93 -14.07 1.61
N ASN A 105 6.17 -14.66 0.67
CA ASN A 105 6.25 -14.33 -0.75
C ASN A 105 5.03 -13.50 -1.18
N PRO A 106 5.22 -12.46 -2.01
CA PRO A 106 4.12 -11.67 -2.54
C PRO A 106 3.23 -12.50 -3.46
N THR A 107 1.93 -12.21 -3.41
CA THR A 107 0.92 -12.78 -4.32
C THR A 107 0.96 -12.12 -5.69
N MET A 108 1.41 -10.86 -5.75
CA MET A 108 1.55 -10.08 -6.96
C MET A 108 2.75 -9.16 -6.86
N LYS A 109 3.52 -9.08 -7.93
CA LYS A 109 4.64 -8.15 -8.07
C LYS A 109 4.27 -7.16 -9.15
N LEU A 110 4.16 -5.89 -8.80
CA LEU A 110 3.86 -4.87 -9.78
C LEU A 110 5.15 -4.48 -10.48
N THR A 111 5.06 -4.21 -11.78
CA THR A 111 6.21 -3.87 -12.62
C THR A 111 6.10 -2.43 -13.06
N PRO A 112 7.15 -1.61 -12.95
CA PRO A 112 7.11 -0.25 -13.47
C PRO A 112 6.94 -0.21 -14.98
N ILE A 113 6.21 0.80 -15.47
CA ILE A 113 5.88 0.98 -16.89
C ILE A 113 6.05 2.44 -17.37
N GLY A 114 6.52 3.32 -16.49
CA GLY A 114 6.76 4.72 -16.82
C GLY A 114 6.58 5.65 -15.64
N SER A 115 7.35 6.73 -15.63
CA SER A 115 7.33 7.72 -14.55
C SER A 115 6.07 8.58 -14.55
N THR A 116 5.67 9.03 -13.36
CA THR A 116 4.57 10.00 -13.17
C THR A 116 5.08 11.32 -12.59
N THR A 117 4.17 12.26 -12.31
CA THR A 117 4.49 13.50 -11.59
C THR A 117 4.49 13.33 -10.06
N ALA A 118 4.04 12.18 -9.54
CA ALA A 118 4.04 11.93 -8.11
C ALA A 118 5.46 11.66 -7.61
N THR A 119 5.82 12.25 -6.47
CA THR A 119 7.17 12.14 -5.90
C THR A 119 7.11 11.85 -4.41
N ILE A 120 8.04 11.02 -3.94
CA ILE A 120 8.38 10.83 -2.53
C ILE A 120 9.56 11.74 -2.22
N GLY A 121 9.43 12.60 -1.22
CA GLY A 121 10.49 13.49 -0.77
C GLY A 121 10.26 13.94 0.67
N PRO A 122 10.92 15.02 1.12
CA PRO A 122 10.64 15.62 2.43
C PRO A 122 9.12 15.78 2.66
N ASN A 123 8.66 15.42 3.86
CA ASN A 123 7.25 15.52 4.27
C ASN A 123 6.29 14.68 3.40
N THR A 124 6.75 13.53 2.90
CA THR A 124 5.88 12.54 2.24
C THR A 124 5.74 11.33 3.15
N TYR A 125 4.49 10.96 3.46
CA TYR A 125 4.16 9.77 4.23
C TYR A 125 4.05 8.58 3.29
N VAL A 126 5.01 7.66 3.39
CA VAL A 126 5.00 6.38 2.67
C VAL A 126 4.28 5.37 3.55
N CYS A 127 3.14 4.90 3.07
CA CYS A 127 2.19 4.06 3.79
C CYS A 127 1.95 2.77 3.02
N ASP A 128 1.65 1.67 3.71
CA ASP A 128 1.13 0.49 3.04
C ASP A 128 -0.15 0.87 2.28
N GLN A 129 -0.31 0.33 1.09
CA GLN A 129 -1.47 0.59 0.25
C GLN A 129 -2.43 -0.57 0.42
N VAL A 130 -3.70 -0.31 0.72
CA VAL A 130 -4.68 -1.37 0.94
C VAL A 130 -5.81 -1.29 -0.05
N LEU A 131 -6.17 -2.47 -0.55
CA LEU A 131 -7.33 -2.66 -1.39
C LEU A 131 -8.27 -3.63 -0.67
N LEU A 132 -9.40 -3.11 -0.22
CA LEU A 132 -10.35 -3.89 0.56
C LEU A 132 -11.07 -4.89 -0.33
N LYS A 133 -11.51 -6.00 0.26
CA LYS A 133 -12.26 -7.07 -0.39
C LYS A 133 -13.39 -6.54 -1.27
N LYS A 134 -14.12 -5.52 -0.83
CA LYS A 134 -15.21 -4.92 -1.60
C LYS A 134 -14.73 -4.36 -2.95
N ASP A 135 -13.59 -3.68 -2.94
CA ASP A 135 -13.00 -3.04 -4.12
C ASP A 135 -12.36 -4.10 -5.03
N VAL A 136 -11.75 -5.13 -4.43
CA VAL A 136 -11.26 -6.32 -5.13
C VAL A 136 -12.40 -7.05 -5.86
N GLN A 137 -13.54 -7.25 -5.20
CA GLN A 137 -14.73 -7.85 -5.81
C GLN A 137 -15.28 -7.00 -6.96
N GLU A 138 -15.30 -5.68 -6.78
CA GLU A 138 -15.73 -4.74 -7.81
C GLU A 138 -14.81 -4.77 -9.03
N LEU A 139 -13.49 -4.74 -8.84
CA LEU A 139 -12.51 -4.89 -9.91
C LEU A 139 -12.69 -6.22 -10.64
N ALA A 140 -12.80 -7.33 -9.92
CA ALA A 140 -13.01 -8.65 -10.51
C ALA A 140 -14.30 -8.69 -11.37
N LYS A 141 -15.37 -8.02 -10.92
CA LYS A 141 -16.61 -7.88 -11.70
C LYS A 141 -16.40 -7.06 -12.96
N LYS A 142 -15.71 -5.91 -12.87
CA LYS A 142 -15.40 -5.04 -14.02
C LYS A 142 -14.57 -5.79 -15.07
N ILE A 143 -13.52 -6.50 -14.63
CA ILE A 143 -12.66 -7.31 -15.51
C ILE A 143 -13.44 -8.42 -16.21
N LYS A 144 -14.33 -9.14 -15.50
CA LYS A 144 -15.14 -10.21 -16.11
C LYS A 144 -16.05 -9.71 -17.24
N GLY A 145 -16.42 -8.42 -17.22
CA GLY A 145 -17.21 -7.79 -18.28
C GLY A 145 -16.40 -7.44 -19.54
N ILE A 146 -15.08 -7.58 -19.52
CA ILE A 146 -14.18 -7.19 -20.60
C ILE A 146 -13.69 -8.45 -21.34
N PRO A 147 -13.82 -8.51 -22.67
CA PRO A 147 -13.26 -9.61 -23.44
C PRO A 147 -11.73 -9.51 -23.52
N GLY A 148 -11.04 -10.63 -23.29
CA GLY A 148 -9.59 -10.75 -23.46
C GLY A 148 -8.78 -10.62 -22.16
N LYS A 149 -7.45 -10.52 -22.30
CA LYS A 149 -6.55 -10.34 -21.16
C LYS A 149 -6.61 -8.89 -20.69
N THR A 150 -6.82 -8.70 -19.40
CA THR A 150 -6.86 -7.39 -18.76
C THR A 150 -5.72 -7.28 -17.76
N SER A 151 -5.04 -6.15 -17.77
CA SER A 151 -4.05 -5.78 -16.75
C SER A 151 -4.59 -4.65 -15.88
N LEU A 152 -4.08 -4.58 -14.66
CA LEU A 152 -4.32 -3.47 -13.76
C LEU A 152 -3.15 -2.50 -13.84
N VAL A 153 -3.45 -1.22 -13.97
CA VAL A 153 -2.46 -0.14 -13.96
C VAL A 153 -2.68 0.72 -12.74
N PHE A 154 -1.68 0.79 -11.88
CA PHE A 154 -1.64 1.55 -10.64
C PHE A 154 -0.89 2.85 -10.91
N VAL A 155 -1.61 3.96 -10.90
CA VAL A 155 -1.04 5.29 -11.13
C VAL A 155 -0.94 6.02 -9.79
N PRO A 156 0.27 6.36 -9.31
CA PRO A 156 0.42 7.07 -8.05
C PRO A 156 -0.18 8.48 -8.13
N LYS A 157 -0.82 8.89 -7.04
CA LYS A 157 -1.45 10.19 -6.86
C LYS A 157 -1.10 10.71 -5.48
N ARG A 158 -0.62 11.95 -5.43
CA ARG A 158 -0.34 12.64 -4.18
C ARG A 158 -1.58 13.38 -3.70
N ILE A 159 -2.03 13.08 -2.47
CA ILE A 159 -3.15 13.77 -1.80
C ILE A 159 -2.60 14.34 -0.49
N GLY A 160 -2.23 15.63 -0.52
CA GLY A 160 -1.52 16.27 0.58
C GLY A 160 -0.15 15.63 0.80
N GLU A 161 0.08 15.06 1.99
CA GLU A 161 1.32 14.39 2.37
C GLU A 161 1.32 12.89 2.07
N ARG A 162 0.18 12.31 1.63
CA ARG A 162 0.04 10.88 1.40
C ARG A 162 0.08 10.53 -0.09
N ILE A 163 0.55 9.33 -0.38
CA ILE A 163 0.47 8.72 -1.72
C ILE A 163 -0.61 7.63 -1.70
N ASN A 164 -1.49 7.71 -2.68
CA ASN A 164 -2.45 6.66 -3.05
C ASN A 164 -2.16 6.21 -4.48
N TYR A 165 -2.70 5.08 -4.91
CA TYR A 165 -2.67 4.66 -6.31
C TYR A 165 -4.09 4.56 -6.86
N SER A 166 -4.37 5.32 -7.90
CA SER A 166 -5.58 5.15 -8.71
C SER A 166 -5.42 3.92 -9.60
N ILE A 167 -6.47 3.10 -9.70
CA ILE A 167 -6.42 1.82 -10.42
C ILE A 167 -7.17 1.96 -11.74
N PHE A 168 -6.53 1.58 -12.83
CA PHE A 168 -7.09 1.57 -14.18
C PHE A 168 -7.05 0.15 -14.75
N LEU A 169 -7.93 -0.14 -15.71
CA LEU A 169 -7.87 -1.37 -16.50
C LEU A 169 -7.20 -1.06 -17.83
N LEU A 170 -6.25 -1.90 -18.22
CA LEU A 170 -5.69 -1.93 -19.56
C LEU A 170 -6.19 -3.21 -20.22
N THR A 171 -7.03 -3.07 -21.24
CA THR A 171 -7.45 -4.19 -22.08
C THR A 171 -6.45 -4.35 -23.20
N THR A 172 -5.61 -5.37 -23.10
CA THR A 172 -4.60 -5.62 -24.13
C THR A 172 -5.22 -6.43 -25.25
N GLY A 173 -5.43 -5.79 -26.41
CA GLY A 173 -5.59 -6.50 -27.68
C GLY A 173 -4.26 -7.17 -28.05
N ALA A 174 -3.99 -8.35 -27.49
CA ALA A 174 -2.91 -9.30 -27.84
C ALA A 174 -1.44 -8.78 -28.01
N GLY A 175 -1.09 -7.51 -27.73
CA GLY A 175 0.22 -6.97 -28.14
C GLY A 175 0.95 -6.00 -27.22
N GLN A 176 0.42 -5.63 -26.06
CA GLN A 176 1.11 -4.74 -25.10
C GLN A 176 1.09 -5.33 -23.69
N LEU A 177 2.02 -6.24 -23.45
CA LEU A 177 2.49 -6.61 -22.11
C LEU A 177 4.00 -6.40 -21.99
N GLU A 178 4.57 -5.53 -22.84
CA GLU A 178 5.97 -5.17 -22.80
C GLU A 178 6.13 -4.01 -21.79
N PRO A 179 6.76 -4.23 -20.63
CA PRO A 179 6.88 -3.23 -19.57
C PRO A 179 7.73 -1.99 -19.94
N ALA A 180 8.29 -1.95 -21.15
CA ALA A 180 9.18 -0.89 -21.62
C ALA A 180 8.50 0.17 -22.52
N ILE A 181 7.23 0.00 -22.89
CA ILE A 181 6.51 0.96 -23.72
C ILE A 181 5.59 1.80 -22.84
N PRO A 182 5.70 3.14 -22.84
CA PRO A 182 4.75 4.01 -22.16
C PRO A 182 3.32 3.67 -22.59
N ILE A 183 2.45 3.41 -21.62
CA ILE A 183 1.05 3.12 -21.92
C ILE A 183 0.38 4.39 -22.44
N ASP A 184 -0.27 4.30 -23.60
CA ASP A 184 -1.16 5.35 -24.09
C ASP A 184 -2.33 5.53 -23.11
N PRO A 185 -2.49 6.70 -22.47
CA PRO A 185 -3.59 6.96 -21.54
C PRO A 185 -4.98 6.72 -22.13
N ALA A 186 -5.14 6.80 -23.47
CA ALA A 186 -6.41 6.52 -24.14
C ALA A 186 -6.84 5.04 -24.05
N LEU A 187 -5.90 4.13 -23.75
CA LEU A 187 -6.15 2.70 -23.57
C LEU A 187 -6.52 2.35 -22.12
N LEU A 188 -6.43 3.31 -21.20
CA LEU A 188 -6.78 3.12 -19.80
C LEU A 188 -8.27 3.34 -19.57
N THR A 189 -8.95 2.31 -19.09
CA THR A 189 -10.32 2.43 -18.58
C THR A 189 -10.27 2.77 -17.10
N ASN A 190 -10.87 3.90 -16.72
CA ASN A 190 -10.97 4.31 -15.32
C ASN A 190 -11.86 3.34 -14.53
N THR A 191 -11.43 2.96 -13.33
CA THR A 191 -12.23 2.14 -12.41
C THR A 191 -12.89 2.93 -11.28
N ASP A 192 -12.54 4.21 -11.10
CA ASP A 192 -12.92 5.03 -9.94
C ASP A 192 -12.48 4.46 -8.59
N LEU A 193 -11.60 3.46 -8.59
CA LEU A 193 -11.06 2.82 -7.40
C LEU A 193 -9.63 3.28 -7.15
N GLU A 194 -9.31 3.50 -5.88
CA GLU A 194 -7.99 3.89 -5.42
C GLU A 194 -7.58 2.99 -4.26
N THR A 195 -6.27 2.77 -4.08
CA THR A 195 -5.76 2.19 -2.85
C THR A 195 -5.95 3.15 -1.68
N ASN A 196 -6.21 2.60 -0.50
CA ASN A 196 -6.29 3.37 0.73
C ASN A 196 -4.93 3.33 1.45
N PRO A 197 -4.29 4.47 1.73
CA PRO A 197 -3.06 4.50 2.50
C PRO A 197 -3.34 4.12 3.96
N SER A 198 -2.64 3.12 4.46
CA SER A 198 -2.69 2.65 5.84
C SER A 198 -1.37 2.96 6.56
N PRO A 199 -1.37 3.16 7.89
CA PRO A 199 -0.11 3.30 8.63
C PRO A 199 0.89 2.17 8.30
N PRO A 200 2.20 2.46 8.26
CA PRO A 200 3.23 1.43 7.99
C PRO A 200 3.17 0.33 9.06
N HIS A 201 3.01 -0.93 8.64
CA HIS A 201 2.90 -2.13 9.47
C HIS A 201 2.06 -2.02 10.76
N GLY A 202 0.90 -2.69 10.73
CA GLY A 202 0.02 -2.88 11.88
C GLY A 202 -1.36 -2.31 11.62
N PHE A 203 -2.18 -3.03 10.85
CA PHE A 203 -3.61 -2.96 11.13
C PHE A 203 -3.78 -3.48 12.55
N ASN A 204 -3.99 -2.55 13.50
CA ASN A 204 -4.15 -2.82 14.93
C ASN A 204 -4.96 -4.09 15.21
#